data_AF-A0A4R6TS67-F1
#
_entry.id   AF-A0A4R6TS67-F1
#
_cell.length_a   1.000
_cell.length_b   1.000
_cell.length_c   1.000
_cell.angle_alpha   90.00
_cell.angle_beta   90.00
_cell.angle_gamma   90.00
#
_symmetry.space_group_name_H-M   'P 1'
#
loop_
_entity.id
_entity.type
_entity.pdbx_description
1 polymer ?
#
loop_
_entity_poly.entity_id
_entity_poly.type
_entity_poly.pdbx_seq_one_letter_code
_entity_poly.pdbx_strand_id
1 'polypeptide(L)'
;MNVRHLYQIRMKEWRKKQWGLFKLLFDWVIAVYFIIPLLVVGTIQWRTIYISPPDFLQELPVATVSLVLMAIVSTNSFRSHFQEADVLFLARQRSFSEGMIRLGKFHIVRFELLKLVLCLLFFLPLWHFYEPPYISFLFSMIFAYKLYRIAYIHLRFHEKLGGILYALPLLCALIGKPWIGGAIALCLGVIYGWRFTRGKSNDPFMSWLAYEEKQATRFIQMIFIGSQSSMKKAGVSDLKPVVKPMAFSSWTIKSKAPEKVLQHIFAKWLLRHWQLLLLLITILGLGSVGIIMLPSWVPIIISIGTLIAVYHFINAVWRYFIEQPFLKMLFTTKKVKDAAHEQLVLAFVGPCALLLVLIGCWRLFVLSF
;
A
#
# COMPACT_ATOMS: atom_id res chain seq x y z
N MET A 1 -17.13 30.14 -19.44
CA MET A 1 -17.32 28.73 -18.99
C MET A 1 -17.35 28.68 -17.47
N ASN A 2 -18.35 28.04 -16.84
CA ASN A 2 -18.47 27.96 -15.38
C ASN A 2 -17.47 26.93 -14.80
N VAL A 3 -16.83 27.25 -13.66
CA VAL A 3 -15.90 26.36 -12.94
C VAL A 3 -16.50 24.99 -12.66
N ARG A 4 -17.79 24.96 -12.25
CA ARG A 4 -18.50 23.69 -11.97
C ARG A 4 -18.61 22.80 -13.20
N HIS A 5 -18.92 23.40 -14.34
CA HIS A 5 -19.08 22.69 -15.60
C HIS A 5 -17.74 22.07 -16.04
N LEU A 6 -16.66 22.85 -16.00
CA LEU A 6 -15.32 22.34 -16.34
C LEU A 6 -14.89 21.20 -15.42
N TYR A 7 -15.08 21.36 -14.11
CA TYR A 7 -14.76 20.32 -13.13
C TYR A 7 -15.53 19.01 -13.42
N GLN A 8 -16.83 19.11 -13.72
CA GLN A 8 -17.66 17.94 -14.03
C GLN A 8 -17.23 17.23 -15.32
N ILE A 9 -16.89 17.97 -16.38
CA ILE A 9 -16.37 17.40 -17.63
C ILE A 9 -15.09 16.60 -17.35
N ARG A 10 -14.11 17.23 -16.68
CA ARG A 10 -12.82 16.58 -16.40
C ARG A 10 -12.96 15.38 -15.46
N MET A 11 -13.87 15.45 -14.50
CA MET A 11 -14.19 14.32 -13.63
C MET A 11 -14.77 13.15 -14.44
N LYS A 12 -15.66 13.41 -15.40
CA LYS A 12 -16.22 12.37 -16.29
C LYS A 12 -15.14 11.75 -17.18
N GLU A 13 -14.30 12.57 -17.80
CA GLU A 13 -13.17 12.11 -18.61
C GLU A 13 -12.21 11.23 -17.80
N TRP A 14 -11.87 11.67 -16.59
CA TRP A 14 -11.02 10.90 -15.68
C TRP A 14 -11.68 9.57 -15.31
N ARG A 15 -12.97 9.55 -14.95
CA ARG A 15 -13.70 8.30 -14.67
C ARG A 15 -13.71 7.37 -15.86
N LYS A 16 -13.91 7.88 -17.08
CA LYS A 16 -13.85 7.09 -18.32
C LYS A 16 -12.47 6.47 -18.51
N LYS A 17 -11.39 7.23 -18.30
CA LYS A 17 -10.00 6.72 -18.36
C LYS A 17 -9.75 5.64 -17.30
N GLN A 18 -10.14 5.88 -16.04
CA GLN A 18 -9.99 4.90 -14.97
C GLN A 18 -10.79 3.63 -15.25
N TRP A 19 -12.04 3.77 -15.70
CA TRP A 19 -12.87 2.62 -16.07
C TRP A 19 -12.25 1.80 -17.21
N GLY A 20 -11.63 2.47 -18.20
CA GLY A 20 -10.84 1.80 -19.23
C GLY A 20 -9.68 0.99 -18.64
N LEU A 21 -8.92 1.56 -17.71
CA LEU A 21 -7.85 0.85 -17.00
C LEU A 21 -8.38 -0.32 -16.17
N PHE A 22 -9.49 -0.14 -15.45
CA PHE A 22 -10.12 -1.22 -14.68
C PHE A 22 -10.61 -2.35 -15.59
N LYS A 23 -11.20 -2.03 -16.74
CA LYS A 23 -11.65 -3.03 -17.72
C LYS A 23 -10.48 -3.80 -18.36
N LEU A 24 -9.30 -3.18 -18.47
CA LEU A 24 -8.08 -3.88 -18.90
C LEU A 24 -7.55 -4.87 -17.85
N LEU A 25 -7.76 -4.57 -16.56
CA LEU A 25 -7.32 -5.44 -15.45
C LEU A 25 -8.30 -6.56 -15.13
N PHE A 26 -9.59 -6.26 -15.19
CA PHE A 26 -10.66 -7.18 -14.86
C PHE A 26 -11.35 -7.61 -16.15
N ASP A 27 -10.84 -8.70 -16.73
CA ASP A 27 -11.60 -9.43 -17.73
C ASP A 27 -12.90 -9.95 -17.09
N TRP A 28 -13.98 -10.02 -17.88
CA TRP A 28 -15.28 -10.50 -17.40
C TRP A 28 -15.17 -11.91 -16.81
N VAL A 29 -14.24 -12.72 -17.33
CA VAL A 29 -13.89 -14.04 -16.78
C VAL A 29 -13.41 -13.92 -15.33
N ILE A 30 -12.47 -13.02 -15.04
CA ILE A 30 -12.00 -12.77 -13.66
C ILE A 30 -13.15 -12.30 -12.77
N ALA A 31 -14.02 -11.43 -13.28
CA ALA A 31 -15.16 -10.95 -12.52
C ALA A 31 -16.13 -12.09 -12.14
N VAL A 32 -16.47 -12.96 -13.09
CA VAL A 32 -17.41 -14.07 -12.86
C VAL A 32 -16.80 -15.15 -11.96
N TYR A 33 -15.55 -15.55 -12.19
CA TYR A 33 -14.94 -16.66 -11.47
C TYR A 33 -14.27 -16.27 -10.16
N PHE A 34 -13.91 -15.00 -9.95
CA PHE A 34 -13.21 -14.56 -8.74
C PHE A 34 -14.04 -13.60 -7.91
N ILE A 35 -14.56 -12.51 -8.51
CA ILE A 35 -15.26 -11.46 -7.74
C ILE A 35 -16.58 -11.97 -7.19
N ILE A 36 -17.41 -12.64 -8.00
CA ILE A 36 -18.72 -13.12 -7.54
C ILE A 36 -18.55 -14.15 -6.41
N PRO A 37 -17.73 -15.22 -6.52
CA PRO A 37 -17.50 -16.14 -5.42
C PRO A 37 -16.92 -15.46 -4.18
N LEU A 38 -15.98 -14.52 -4.34
CA LEU A 38 -15.41 -13.77 -3.22
C LEU A 38 -16.48 -12.94 -2.49
N LEU A 39 -17.42 -12.32 -3.21
CA LEU A 39 -18.53 -11.58 -2.61
C LEU A 39 -19.52 -12.51 -1.92
N VAL A 40 -19.85 -13.66 -2.51
CA VAL A 40 -20.75 -14.66 -1.90
C VAL A 40 -20.12 -15.22 -0.62
N VAL A 41 -18.89 -15.71 -0.69
CA VAL A 41 -18.17 -16.22 0.48
C VAL A 41 -17.96 -15.12 1.52
N GLY A 42 -17.60 -13.92 1.09
CA GLY A 42 -17.40 -12.77 1.98
C GLY A 42 -18.66 -12.35 2.73
N THR A 43 -19.82 -12.34 2.06
CA THR A 43 -21.11 -12.02 2.69
C THR A 43 -21.58 -13.11 3.64
N ILE A 44 -21.39 -14.39 3.27
CA ILE A 44 -21.67 -15.53 4.17
C ILE A 44 -20.77 -15.43 5.40
N GLN A 45 -19.46 -15.23 5.23
CA GLN A 45 -18.53 -15.15 6.35
C GLN A 45 -18.79 -13.93 7.23
N TRP A 46 -19.12 -12.78 6.63
CA TRP A 46 -19.51 -11.58 7.37
C TRP A 46 -20.76 -11.83 8.21
N ARG A 47 -21.79 -12.49 7.63
CA ARG A 47 -23.01 -12.89 8.35
C ARG A 47 -22.70 -13.90 9.47
N THR A 48 -21.82 -14.87 9.22
CA THR A 48 -21.42 -15.85 10.23
C THR A 48 -20.72 -15.16 11.39
N ILE A 49 -19.78 -14.24 11.13
CA ILE A 49 -19.12 -13.45 12.18
C ILE A 49 -20.14 -12.60 12.96
N TYR A 50 -21.17 -12.07 12.30
CA TYR A 50 -22.23 -11.31 12.94
C TYR A 50 -23.11 -12.15 13.88
N ILE A 51 -23.48 -13.37 13.48
CA ILE A 51 -24.41 -14.23 14.24
C ILE A 51 -23.67 -15.07 15.29
N SER A 52 -22.55 -15.67 14.91
CA SER A 52 -21.77 -16.62 15.71
C SER A 52 -20.31 -16.19 15.67
N PRO A 53 -19.97 -15.17 16.45
CA PRO A 53 -18.65 -14.60 16.37
C PRO A 53 -17.58 -15.56 16.90
N PRO A 54 -16.40 -15.62 16.26
CA PRO A 54 -15.30 -16.42 16.76
C PRO A 54 -14.68 -15.81 18.04
N ASP A 55 -14.28 -16.69 18.97
CA ASP A 55 -13.83 -16.30 20.31
C ASP A 55 -12.61 -15.35 20.29
N PHE A 56 -11.68 -15.55 19.35
CA PHE A 56 -10.48 -14.71 19.24
C PHE A 56 -10.80 -13.22 19.00
N LEU A 57 -11.96 -12.87 18.44
CA LEU A 57 -12.34 -11.47 18.24
C LEU A 57 -12.67 -10.76 19.56
N GLN A 58 -13.10 -11.50 20.58
CA GLN A 58 -13.39 -10.95 21.90
C GLN A 58 -12.11 -10.56 22.65
N GLU A 59 -11.02 -11.26 22.38
CA GLU A 59 -9.71 -11.02 23.01
C GLU A 59 -8.93 -9.88 22.34
N LEU A 60 -9.38 -9.38 21.18
CA LEU A 60 -8.67 -8.35 20.47
C LEU A 60 -8.68 -7.02 21.24
N PRO A 61 -7.50 -6.46 21.57
CA PRO A 61 -7.44 -5.13 22.16
C PRO A 61 -8.03 -4.09 21.21
N VAL A 62 -8.85 -3.18 21.74
CA VAL A 62 -9.48 -2.09 20.97
C VAL A 62 -8.43 -1.25 20.24
N ALA A 63 -7.25 -1.09 20.83
CA ALA A 63 -6.12 -0.41 20.20
C ALA A 63 -5.65 -1.10 18.91
N THR A 64 -5.59 -2.44 18.90
CA THR A 64 -5.20 -3.24 17.72
C THR A 64 -6.22 -3.05 16.60
N VAL A 65 -7.51 -3.16 16.93
CA VAL A 65 -8.60 -2.93 15.96
C VAL A 65 -8.53 -1.50 15.40
N SER A 66 -8.29 -0.50 16.27
CA SER A 66 -8.13 0.89 15.85
C SER A 66 -6.99 1.08 14.84
N LEU A 67 -5.83 0.46 15.09
CA LEU A 67 -4.66 0.55 14.20
C LEU A 67 -4.94 -0.07 12.83
N VAL A 68 -5.58 -1.24 12.79
CA VAL A 68 -5.98 -1.90 11.54
C VAL A 68 -6.95 -0.99 10.75
N LEU A 69 -7.96 -0.43 11.42
CA LEU A 69 -8.93 0.47 10.80
C LEU A 69 -8.27 1.75 10.28
N MET A 70 -7.35 2.33 11.05
CA MET A 70 -6.55 3.49 10.62
C MET A 70 -5.70 3.16 9.40
N ALA A 71 -5.08 1.98 9.35
CA ALA A 71 -4.28 1.53 8.22
C ALA A 71 -5.13 1.41 6.95
N ILE A 72 -6.31 0.79 7.03
CA ILE A 72 -7.27 0.67 5.91
C ILE A 72 -7.69 2.05 5.41
N VAL A 73 -8.03 2.95 6.34
CA VAL A 73 -8.58 4.28 6.03
C VAL A 73 -7.49 5.30 5.64
N SER A 74 -6.20 4.96 5.82
CA SER A 74 -5.05 5.83 5.53
C SER A 74 -4.88 6.19 4.04
N THR A 75 -5.55 5.45 3.15
CA THR A 75 -5.52 5.68 1.71
C THR A 75 -6.32 6.93 1.35
N ASN A 76 -5.63 7.92 0.75
CA ASN A 76 -6.25 9.14 0.26
C ASN A 76 -5.91 9.36 -1.22
N SER A 77 -6.89 9.91 -1.94
CA SER A 77 -6.74 10.32 -3.33
C SER A 77 -7.43 11.67 -3.52
N PHE A 78 -6.83 12.74 -3.02
CA PHE A 78 -7.26 14.08 -3.37
C PHE A 78 -7.05 14.34 -4.86
N ARG A 79 -8.03 14.98 -5.50
CA ARG A 79 -8.06 15.28 -6.93
C ARG A 79 -8.65 16.66 -7.18
N SER A 80 -7.85 17.50 -7.83
CA SER A 80 -8.22 18.83 -8.33
C SER A 80 -8.61 18.81 -9.80
N HIS A 81 -8.25 17.76 -10.54
CA HIS A 81 -8.43 17.63 -12.00
C HIS A 81 -7.77 18.79 -12.79
N PHE A 82 -6.61 19.26 -12.33
CA PHE A 82 -5.73 20.09 -13.15
C PHE A 82 -5.12 19.27 -14.30
N GLN A 83 -4.94 19.94 -15.45
CA GLN A 83 -4.30 19.38 -16.64
C GLN A 83 -3.11 20.26 -17.01
N GLU A 84 -2.01 19.65 -17.46
CA GLU A 84 -0.79 20.36 -17.84
C GLU A 84 -1.00 21.38 -18.96
N ALA A 85 -1.91 21.09 -19.90
CA ALA A 85 -2.25 21.98 -21.01
C ALA A 85 -2.81 23.34 -20.55
N ASP A 86 -3.40 23.41 -19.35
CA ASP A 86 -4.11 24.60 -18.87
C ASP A 86 -3.32 25.40 -17.82
N VAL A 87 -2.04 25.07 -17.62
CA VAL A 87 -1.20 25.68 -16.57
C VAL A 87 -1.16 27.20 -16.71
N LEU A 88 -0.95 27.72 -17.93
CA LEU A 88 -0.89 29.17 -18.17
C LEU A 88 -2.23 29.86 -17.90
N PHE A 89 -3.33 29.24 -18.30
CA PHE A 89 -4.68 29.79 -18.09
C PHE A 89 -5.07 29.81 -16.60
N LEU A 90 -4.83 28.69 -15.89
CA LEU A 90 -5.18 28.54 -14.48
C LEU A 90 -4.24 29.32 -13.55
N ALA A 91 -2.99 29.53 -13.95
CA ALA A 91 -2.06 30.41 -13.24
C ALA A 91 -2.49 31.88 -13.34
N ARG A 92 -3.02 32.31 -14.49
CA ARG A 92 -3.53 33.67 -14.70
C ARG A 92 -4.87 33.91 -14.00
N GLN A 93 -5.79 32.93 -14.02
CA GLN A 93 -7.13 33.05 -13.41
C GLN A 93 -7.22 32.32 -12.06
N ARG A 94 -6.67 32.94 -11.01
CA ARG A 94 -6.65 32.37 -9.65
C ARG A 94 -8.04 32.02 -9.09
N SER A 95 -9.06 32.82 -9.39
CA SER A 95 -10.43 32.53 -8.97
C SER A 95 -10.95 31.20 -9.52
N PHE A 96 -10.53 30.83 -10.74
CA PHE A 96 -10.92 29.58 -11.38
C PHE A 96 -10.24 28.38 -10.74
N SER A 97 -8.93 28.47 -10.47
CA SER A 97 -8.17 27.40 -9.81
C SER A 97 -8.62 27.19 -8.36
N GLU A 98 -8.85 28.27 -7.60
CA GLU A 98 -9.44 28.20 -6.25
C GLU A 98 -10.83 27.55 -6.26
N GLY A 99 -11.66 27.89 -7.25
CA GLY A 99 -12.98 27.30 -7.43
C GLY A 99 -12.91 25.78 -7.68
N MET A 100 -11.99 25.33 -8.54
CA MET A 100 -11.79 23.89 -8.77
C MET A 100 -11.25 23.17 -7.53
N ILE A 101 -10.31 23.77 -6.80
CA ILE A 101 -9.79 23.21 -5.55
C ILE A 101 -10.94 23.08 -4.53
N ARG A 102 -11.81 24.08 -4.40
CA ARG A 102 -12.97 24.03 -3.49
C ARG A 102 -13.93 22.91 -3.85
N LEU A 103 -14.22 22.74 -5.14
CA LEU A 103 -15.05 21.62 -5.62
C LEU A 103 -14.37 20.27 -5.37
N GLY A 104 -13.05 20.17 -5.59
CA GLY A 104 -12.26 19.00 -5.25
C GLY A 104 -12.28 18.65 -3.76
N LYS A 105 -12.13 19.66 -2.89
CA LYS A 105 -12.25 19.53 -1.42
C LYS A 105 -13.64 19.06 -1.01
N PHE A 106 -14.69 19.59 -1.62
CA PHE A 106 -16.06 19.13 -1.35
C PHE A 106 -16.29 17.68 -1.81
N HIS A 107 -15.81 17.35 -3.02
CA HIS A 107 -15.95 16.02 -3.58
C HIS A 107 -15.21 14.96 -2.74
N ILE A 108 -13.97 15.23 -2.31
CA ILE A 108 -13.22 14.30 -1.47
C ILE A 108 -13.93 14.10 -0.12
N VAL A 109 -14.40 15.16 0.54
CA VAL A 109 -15.10 15.01 1.82
C VAL A 109 -16.34 14.14 1.66
N ARG A 110 -17.16 14.39 0.63
CA ARG A 110 -18.35 13.56 0.35
C ARG A 110 -17.98 12.10 0.08
N PHE A 111 -16.95 11.84 -0.72
CA PHE A 111 -16.55 10.49 -1.07
C PHE A 111 -15.92 9.73 0.11
N GLU A 112 -15.11 10.40 0.91
CA GLU A 112 -14.52 9.82 2.11
C GLU A 112 -15.56 9.58 3.20
N LEU A 113 -16.58 10.44 3.34
CA LEU A 113 -17.74 10.17 4.19
C LEU A 113 -18.50 8.90 3.75
N LEU A 114 -18.73 8.72 2.45
CA LEU A 114 -19.35 7.50 1.94
C LEU A 114 -18.51 6.26 2.25
N LYS A 115 -17.19 6.31 2.05
CA LYS A 115 -16.29 5.22 2.42
C LYS A 115 -16.31 4.94 3.92
N LEU A 116 -16.36 5.98 4.75
CA LEU A 116 -16.47 5.82 6.19
C LEU A 116 -17.76 5.07 6.53
N VAL A 117 -18.91 5.48 5.98
CA VAL A 117 -20.19 4.77 6.18
C VAL A 117 -20.10 3.30 5.75
N LEU A 118 -19.52 3.03 4.57
CA LEU A 118 -19.31 1.65 4.10
C LEU A 118 -18.38 0.86 5.03
N CYS A 119 -17.32 1.50 5.54
CA CYS A 119 -16.42 0.91 6.53
C CYS A 119 -17.18 0.60 7.83
N LEU A 120 -18.01 1.52 8.32
CA LEU A 120 -18.82 1.28 9.53
C LEU A 120 -19.78 0.11 9.34
N LEU A 121 -20.41 0.02 8.16
CA LEU A 121 -21.30 -1.10 7.81
C LEU A 121 -20.54 -2.42 7.76
N PHE A 122 -19.34 -2.43 7.17
CA PHE A 122 -18.50 -3.61 7.13
C PHE A 122 -18.05 -4.07 8.53
N PHE A 123 -17.80 -3.12 9.44
CA PHE A 123 -17.38 -3.41 10.82
C PHE A 123 -18.54 -3.46 11.83
N LEU A 124 -19.78 -3.51 11.36
CA LEU A 124 -20.97 -3.60 12.20
C LEU A 124 -20.97 -4.82 13.16
N PRO A 125 -20.41 -6.01 12.80
CA PRO A 125 -20.27 -7.11 13.74
C PRO A 125 -19.47 -6.76 15.01
N LEU A 126 -18.62 -5.73 14.96
CA LEU A 126 -17.87 -5.28 16.14
C LEU A 126 -18.75 -4.73 17.26
N TRP A 127 -20.00 -4.37 16.96
CA TRP A 127 -20.96 -3.90 17.97
C TRP A 127 -21.35 -4.94 18.99
N HIS A 128 -21.18 -6.24 18.69
CA HIS A 128 -21.51 -7.31 19.64
C HIS A 128 -20.36 -7.57 20.64
N PHE A 129 -19.14 -7.13 20.33
CA PHE A 129 -17.95 -7.42 21.16
C PHE A 129 -17.59 -6.31 22.12
N TYR A 130 -17.81 -5.07 21.71
CA TYR A 130 -17.31 -3.91 22.42
C TYR A 130 -18.46 -3.16 23.06
N GLU A 131 -18.26 -2.72 24.30
CA GLU A 131 -19.22 -1.85 24.93
C GLU A 131 -19.38 -0.53 24.14
N PRO A 132 -20.54 0.13 24.22
CA PRO A 132 -20.80 1.40 23.50
C PRO A 132 -19.69 2.47 23.62
N PRO A 133 -18.98 2.65 24.76
CA PRO A 133 -17.87 3.59 24.85
C PRO A 133 -16.68 3.27 23.93
N TYR A 134 -16.36 1.98 23.74
CA TYR A 134 -15.26 1.56 22.85
C TYR A 134 -15.65 1.68 21.38
N ILE A 135 -16.91 1.39 21.06
CA ILE A 135 -17.46 1.61 19.72
C ILE A 135 -17.40 3.09 19.34
N SER A 136 -17.88 3.97 20.22
CA SER A 136 -17.86 5.41 19.98
C SER A 136 -16.43 5.95 19.85
N PHE A 137 -15.49 5.40 20.63
CA PHE A 137 -14.05 5.64 20.46
C PHE A 137 -13.55 5.24 19.08
N LEU A 138 -13.82 4.01 18.62
CA LEU A 138 -13.38 3.53 17.31
C LEU A 138 -13.87 4.44 16.18
N PHE A 139 -15.17 4.78 16.17
CA PHE A 139 -15.72 5.67 15.16
C PHE A 139 -15.12 7.07 15.20
N SER A 140 -15.00 7.64 16.40
CA SER A 140 -14.38 8.94 16.63
C SER A 140 -12.95 8.96 16.12
N MET A 141 -12.19 7.91 16.41
CA MET A 141 -10.80 7.76 16.03
C MET A 141 -10.62 7.64 14.53
N ILE A 142 -11.41 6.79 13.86
CA ILE A 142 -11.36 6.61 12.41
C ILE A 142 -11.75 7.91 11.70
N PHE A 143 -12.84 8.54 12.14
CA PHE A 143 -13.31 9.81 11.56
C PHE A 143 -12.26 10.91 11.69
N ALA A 144 -11.74 11.10 12.90
CA ALA A 144 -10.72 12.11 13.17
C ALA A 144 -9.43 11.87 12.40
N TYR A 145 -8.91 10.63 12.44
CA TYR A 145 -7.72 10.25 11.68
C TYR A 145 -7.92 10.49 10.19
N LYS A 146 -9.13 10.23 9.66
CA LYS A 146 -9.43 10.47 8.26
C LYS A 146 -9.42 11.95 7.90
N LEU A 147 -10.00 12.82 8.74
CA LEU A 147 -9.90 14.28 8.57
C LEU A 147 -8.44 14.76 8.63
N TYR A 148 -7.65 14.24 9.57
CA TYR A 148 -6.22 14.51 9.63
C TYR A 148 -5.49 14.10 8.34
N ARG A 149 -5.77 12.90 7.80
CA ARG A 149 -5.17 12.43 6.53
C ARG A 149 -5.57 13.25 5.32
N ILE A 150 -6.81 13.77 5.29
CA ILE A 150 -7.26 14.72 4.26
C ILE A 150 -6.50 16.04 4.40
N ALA A 151 -6.37 16.55 5.62
CA ALA A 151 -5.60 17.77 5.90
C ALA A 151 -4.09 17.60 5.63
N TYR A 152 -3.54 16.40 5.81
CA TYR A 152 -2.10 16.09 5.76
C TYR A 152 -1.38 16.62 4.51
N ILE A 153 -2.07 16.66 3.37
CA ILE A 153 -1.52 17.17 2.10
C ILE A 153 -1.18 18.67 2.20
N HIS A 154 -1.93 19.43 3.00
CA HIS A 154 -1.77 20.88 3.19
C HIS A 154 -1.06 21.27 4.48
N LEU A 155 -0.75 20.30 5.34
CA LEU A 155 -0.02 20.56 6.58
C LEU A 155 1.46 20.81 6.28
N ARG A 156 2.05 21.76 7.00
CA ARG A 156 3.51 21.97 7.00
C ARG A 156 4.21 20.79 7.66
N PHE A 157 5.52 20.64 7.43
CA PHE A 157 6.28 19.51 7.99
C PHE A 157 6.12 19.35 9.51
N HIS A 158 6.22 20.43 10.29
CA HIS A 158 6.02 20.38 11.73
C HIS A 158 4.57 20.01 12.12
N GLU A 159 3.58 20.42 11.34
CA GLU A 159 2.17 20.08 11.59
C GLU A 159 1.86 18.61 11.26
N LYS A 160 2.64 18.01 10.34
CA LYS A 160 2.59 16.56 10.06
C LYS A 160 3.07 15.74 11.26
N LEU A 161 3.89 16.30 12.15
CA LEU A 161 4.23 15.65 13.42
C LEU A 161 3.03 15.59 14.36
N GLY A 162 2.01 16.43 14.15
CA GLY A 162 0.75 16.35 14.88
C GLY A 162 0.02 15.01 14.73
N GLY A 163 0.40 14.19 13.73
CA GLY A 163 -0.02 12.79 13.66
C GLY A 163 0.36 11.97 14.91
N ILE A 164 1.44 12.34 15.61
CA ILE A 164 1.89 11.71 16.86
C ILE A 164 0.85 11.94 17.97
N LEU A 165 0.08 13.03 17.93
CA LEU A 165 -0.96 13.31 18.92
C LEU A 165 -2.10 12.29 18.89
N TYR A 166 -2.27 11.55 17.78
CA TYR A 166 -3.21 10.42 17.73
C TYR A 166 -2.75 9.22 18.59
N ALA A 167 -1.53 9.22 19.12
CA ALA A 167 -1.13 8.28 20.16
C ALA A 167 -1.87 8.53 21.48
N LEU A 168 -2.25 9.78 21.79
CA LEU A 168 -2.94 10.11 23.04
C LEU A 168 -4.32 9.44 23.16
N PRO A 169 -5.23 9.53 22.16
CA PRO A 169 -6.46 8.73 22.15
C PRO A 169 -6.24 7.22 22.33
N LEU A 170 -5.20 6.67 21.71
CA LEU A 170 -4.86 5.24 21.83
C LEU A 170 -4.41 4.88 23.25
N LEU A 171 -3.58 5.72 23.88
CA LEU A 171 -3.17 5.54 25.27
C LEU A 171 -4.37 5.60 26.22
N CYS A 172 -5.31 6.52 26.01
CA CYS A 172 -6.54 6.58 26.81
C CYS A 172 -7.38 5.29 26.70
N ALA A 173 -7.47 4.72 25.49
CA ALA A 173 -8.16 3.44 25.29
C ALA A 173 -7.44 2.28 25.99
N LEU A 174 -6.11 2.26 26.01
CA LEU A 174 -5.31 1.24 26.72
C LEU A 174 -5.47 1.32 28.25
N ILE A 175 -5.68 2.52 28.81
CA ILE A 175 -5.92 2.73 30.26
C ILE A 175 -7.39 2.42 30.63
N GLY A 176 -8.22 1.97 29.69
CA GLY A 176 -9.63 1.66 29.95
C GLY A 176 -10.55 2.88 30.01
N LYS A 177 -10.11 4.03 29.47
CA LYS A 177 -10.93 5.26 29.36
C LYS A 177 -11.17 5.65 27.89
N PRO A 178 -11.85 4.78 27.10
CA PRO A 178 -12.02 4.98 25.65
C PRO A 178 -12.83 6.24 25.32
N TRP A 179 -13.80 6.62 26.16
CA TRP A 179 -14.65 7.80 25.91
C TRP A 179 -13.85 9.10 25.93
N ILE A 180 -12.86 9.23 26.84
CA ILE A 180 -11.92 10.38 26.87
C ILE A 180 -11.09 10.38 25.59
N GLY A 181 -10.56 9.21 25.21
CA GLY A 181 -9.81 9.06 23.96
C GLY A 181 -10.64 9.46 22.75
N GLY A 182 -11.94 9.12 22.74
CA GLY A 182 -12.88 9.42 21.66
C GLY A 182 -13.13 10.92 21.57
N ALA A 183 -13.35 11.58 22.71
CA ALA A 183 -13.50 13.03 22.77
C ALA A 183 -12.23 13.76 22.29
N ILE A 184 -11.04 13.33 22.74
CA ILE A 184 -9.77 13.89 22.27
C ILE A 184 -9.61 13.70 20.76
N ALA A 185 -9.89 12.49 20.25
CA ALA A 185 -9.83 12.21 18.82
C ALA A 185 -10.77 13.12 18.04
N LEU A 186 -12.04 13.26 18.44
CA LEU A 186 -12.99 14.16 17.79
C LEU A 186 -12.51 15.61 17.81
N CYS A 187 -12.02 16.11 18.95
CA CYS A 187 -11.45 17.46 19.04
C CYS A 187 -10.31 17.67 18.04
N LEU A 188 -9.36 16.73 17.97
CA LEU A 188 -8.29 16.77 16.97
C LEU A 188 -8.84 16.75 15.54
N GLY A 189 -9.80 15.86 15.27
CA GLY A 189 -10.47 15.73 13.97
C GLY A 189 -11.13 17.04 13.55
N VAL A 190 -11.87 17.69 14.44
CA VAL A 190 -12.52 18.99 14.21
C VAL A 190 -11.49 20.09 13.94
N ILE A 191 -10.41 20.15 14.73
CA ILE A 191 -9.33 21.13 14.51
C ILE A 191 -8.71 20.96 13.12
N TYR A 192 -8.38 19.73 12.72
CA TYR A 192 -7.80 19.46 11.40
C TYR A 192 -8.80 19.66 10.26
N GLY A 193 -10.06 19.28 10.44
CA GLY A 193 -11.13 19.51 9.46
C GLY A 193 -11.42 21.01 9.26
N TRP A 194 -11.45 21.77 10.35
CA TRP A 194 -11.59 23.22 10.31
C TRP A 194 -10.42 23.89 9.59
N ARG A 195 -9.19 23.48 9.89
CA ARG A 195 -8.01 23.95 9.15
C ARG A 195 -8.04 23.58 7.68
N PHE A 196 -8.50 22.37 7.32
CA PHE A 196 -8.59 21.96 5.92
C PHE A 196 -9.60 22.80 5.12
N THR A 197 -10.75 23.10 5.73
CA THR A 197 -11.83 23.88 5.09
C THR A 197 -11.51 25.36 4.99
N ARG A 198 -10.91 25.97 6.03
CA ARG A 198 -10.54 27.39 6.04
C ARG A 198 -9.15 27.70 5.49
N GLY A 199 -8.27 26.70 5.43
CA GLY A 199 -6.91 26.87 4.93
C GLY A 199 -6.92 27.32 3.47
N LYS A 200 -6.53 28.57 3.25
CA LYS A 200 -6.06 29.02 1.93
C LYS A 200 -4.79 28.24 1.64
N SER A 201 -4.79 27.49 0.55
CA SER A 201 -3.56 26.85 0.11
C SER A 201 -2.65 27.95 -0.40
N ASN A 202 -1.59 28.22 0.36
CA ASN A 202 -0.45 29.02 -0.12
C ASN A 202 0.49 28.17 -0.99
N ASP A 203 0.11 26.92 -1.28
CA ASP A 203 0.94 26.05 -2.07
C ASP A 203 0.97 26.59 -3.52
N PRO A 204 2.15 26.70 -4.14
CA PRO A 204 2.25 27.16 -5.51
C PRO A 204 1.46 26.24 -6.43
N PHE A 205 0.80 26.79 -7.46
CA PHE A 205 -0.01 26.02 -8.40
C PHE A 205 0.71 24.78 -8.97
N MET A 206 2.02 24.89 -9.21
CA MET A 206 2.86 23.78 -9.68
C MET A 206 2.89 22.59 -8.71
N SER A 207 2.82 22.82 -7.40
CA SER A 207 2.75 21.73 -6.43
C SER A 207 1.45 20.93 -6.55
N TRP A 208 0.34 21.61 -6.82
CA TRP A 208 -0.96 20.98 -7.07
C TRP A 208 -0.95 20.14 -8.34
N LEU A 209 -0.33 20.66 -9.40
CA LEU A 209 -0.15 19.92 -10.65
C LEU A 209 0.70 18.66 -10.42
N ALA A 210 1.82 18.77 -9.71
CA ALA A 210 2.67 17.63 -9.38
C ALA A 210 1.93 16.58 -8.52
N TYR A 211 1.08 17.01 -7.58
CA TYR A 211 0.22 16.09 -6.82
C TYR A 211 -0.79 15.38 -7.73
N GLU A 212 -1.38 16.09 -8.69
CA GLU A 212 -2.36 15.55 -9.64
C GLU A 212 -1.72 14.50 -10.56
N GLU A 213 -0.52 14.80 -11.10
CA GLU A 213 0.27 13.91 -11.93
C GLU A 213 0.68 12.64 -11.17
N LYS A 214 1.19 12.80 -9.94
CA LYS A 214 1.55 11.68 -9.06
C LYS A 214 0.36 10.77 -8.78
N GLN A 215 -0.82 11.35 -8.55
CA GLN A 215 -2.02 10.55 -8.36
C GLN A 215 -2.46 9.90 -9.68
N ALA A 216 -2.40 10.60 -10.82
CA ALA A 216 -2.82 10.10 -12.13
C ALA A 216 -2.02 8.86 -12.54
N THR A 217 -0.72 8.89 -12.25
CA THR A 217 0.21 7.81 -12.56
C THR A 217 0.20 6.69 -11.52
N ARG A 218 -0.43 6.84 -10.34
CA ARG A 218 -0.37 5.81 -9.28
C ARG A 218 -0.90 4.44 -9.72
N PHE A 219 -2.07 4.37 -10.36
CA PHE A 219 -2.64 3.10 -10.81
C PHE A 219 -1.81 2.48 -11.92
N ILE A 220 -1.44 3.31 -12.88
CA ILE A 220 -0.46 3.04 -13.93
C ILE A 220 0.81 2.41 -13.32
N GLN A 221 1.44 3.05 -12.34
CA GLN A 221 2.61 2.55 -11.63
C GLN A 221 2.35 1.23 -10.90
N MET A 222 1.20 1.04 -10.25
CA MET A 222 0.86 -0.23 -9.60
C MET A 222 0.72 -1.37 -10.61
N ILE A 223 0.10 -1.10 -11.76
CA ILE A 223 0.01 -2.05 -12.88
C ILE A 223 1.41 -2.35 -13.41
N PHE A 224 2.24 -1.31 -13.61
CA PHE A 224 3.61 -1.45 -14.10
C PHE A 224 4.54 -2.20 -13.14
N ILE A 225 4.36 -2.05 -11.82
CA ILE A 225 5.07 -2.86 -10.81
C ILE A 225 4.69 -4.34 -10.97
N GLY A 226 3.41 -4.64 -11.22
CA GLY A 226 2.97 -6.01 -11.52
C GLY A 226 3.40 -6.53 -12.89
N SER A 227 3.64 -5.65 -13.87
CA SER A 227 3.91 -6.00 -15.27
C SER A 227 5.35 -5.76 -15.73
N GLN A 228 6.34 -5.75 -14.82
CA GLN A 228 7.75 -5.39 -15.11
C GLN A 228 8.37 -6.10 -16.33
N SER A 229 7.84 -7.24 -16.77
CA SER A 229 8.27 -7.93 -17.99
C SER A 229 7.94 -7.23 -19.31
N SER A 230 6.99 -6.28 -19.33
CA SER A 230 6.52 -5.63 -20.58
C SER A 230 7.21 -4.28 -20.88
N MET A 231 7.97 -3.70 -19.95
CA MET A 231 8.53 -2.35 -20.09
C MET A 231 9.66 -2.24 -21.12
N LYS A 232 10.34 -3.34 -21.47
CA LYS A 232 11.38 -3.33 -22.51
C LYS A 232 10.86 -2.91 -23.89
N LYS A 233 9.54 -3.01 -24.15
CA LYS A 233 8.94 -2.65 -25.44
C LYS A 233 8.40 -1.21 -25.51
N ALA A 234 8.29 -0.48 -24.40
CA ALA A 234 7.55 0.79 -24.35
C ALA A 234 8.41 2.05 -24.09
N GLY A 235 9.73 1.93 -23.90
CA GLY A 235 10.63 3.09 -23.80
C GLY A 235 10.40 4.02 -22.60
N VAL A 236 9.67 3.58 -21.57
CA VAL A 236 9.40 4.37 -20.36
C VAL A 236 10.60 4.32 -19.43
N SER A 237 11.08 5.50 -19.04
CA SER A 237 12.31 5.75 -18.28
C SER A 237 12.48 4.88 -17.03
N ASP A 238 13.71 4.45 -16.82
CA ASP A 238 14.15 3.67 -15.65
C ASP A 238 13.72 4.29 -14.32
N LEU A 239 13.31 3.44 -13.38
CA LEU A 239 13.09 3.80 -11.99
C LEU A 239 14.34 4.51 -11.45
N LYS A 240 14.24 5.81 -11.16
CA LYS A 240 15.34 6.57 -10.56
C LYS A 240 15.74 5.88 -9.24
N PRO A 241 17.02 5.52 -9.05
CA PRO A 241 17.46 4.92 -7.80
C PRO A 241 17.18 5.90 -6.66
N VAL A 242 16.55 5.40 -5.59
CA VAL A 242 16.36 6.19 -4.37
C VAL A 242 17.76 6.40 -3.78
N VAL A 243 18.29 7.61 -3.94
CA VAL A 243 19.57 8.02 -3.38
C VAL A 243 19.40 8.13 -1.87
N LYS A 244 19.55 7.02 -1.15
CA LYS A 244 20.00 7.04 0.23
C LYS A 244 21.38 6.39 0.26
N PRO A 245 22.45 7.13 0.60
CA PRO A 245 23.76 6.55 0.76
C PRO A 245 23.75 5.82 2.10
N MET A 246 23.32 4.56 2.12
CA MET A 246 23.54 3.72 3.29
C MET A 246 24.95 3.12 3.18
N ALA A 247 25.71 3.25 4.26
CA ALA A 247 27.14 3.03 4.43
C ALA A 247 27.62 1.57 4.26
N PHE A 248 27.18 0.87 3.21
CA PHE A 248 27.70 -0.46 2.84
C PHE A 248 28.84 -0.37 1.81
N SER A 249 29.61 0.74 1.81
CA SER A 249 30.72 0.92 0.86
C SER A 249 31.94 0.04 1.18
N SER A 250 32.04 -0.51 2.39
CA SER A 250 33.26 -1.18 2.87
C SER A 250 33.27 -2.70 2.73
N TRP A 251 32.24 -3.36 2.15
CA TRP A 251 32.31 -4.81 1.97
C TRP A 251 33.32 -5.14 0.85
N THR A 252 34.57 -5.32 1.27
CA THR A 252 35.77 -5.55 0.46
C THR A 252 35.68 -6.92 -0.18
N ILE A 253 35.86 -6.95 -1.50
CA ILE A 253 35.86 -8.18 -2.28
C ILE A 253 37.17 -8.91 -1.95
N LYS A 254 37.12 -9.86 -1.01
CA LYS A 254 38.28 -10.70 -0.67
C LYS A 254 38.43 -11.90 -1.60
N SER A 255 37.37 -12.27 -2.32
CA SER A 255 37.40 -13.42 -3.22
C SER A 255 37.88 -13.05 -4.61
N LYS A 256 38.82 -13.84 -5.15
CA LYS A 256 39.32 -13.73 -6.53
C LYS A 256 38.45 -14.46 -7.55
N ALA A 257 37.47 -15.27 -7.12
CA ALA A 257 36.64 -16.06 -8.02
C ALA A 257 35.58 -15.18 -8.72
N PRO A 258 35.53 -15.16 -10.06
CA PRO A 258 34.69 -14.21 -10.81
C PRO A 258 33.19 -14.41 -10.53
N GLU A 259 32.74 -15.63 -10.22
CA GLU A 259 31.35 -15.95 -9.85
C GLU A 259 30.95 -15.25 -8.54
N LYS A 260 31.83 -15.33 -7.53
CA LYS A 260 31.60 -14.70 -6.21
C LYS A 260 31.63 -13.18 -6.30
N VAL A 261 32.47 -12.62 -7.17
CA VAL A 261 32.47 -11.18 -7.46
C VAL A 261 31.12 -10.76 -8.04
N LEU A 262 30.60 -11.50 -9.01
CA LEU A 262 29.31 -11.19 -9.64
C LEU A 262 28.14 -11.29 -8.65
N GLN A 263 28.12 -12.32 -7.80
CA GLN A 263 27.14 -12.45 -6.71
C GLN A 263 27.20 -11.27 -5.74
N HIS A 264 28.40 -10.82 -5.38
CA HIS A 264 28.57 -9.68 -4.49
C HIS A 264 28.04 -8.38 -5.09
N ILE A 265 28.32 -8.16 -6.38
CA ILE A 265 27.78 -7.01 -7.11
C ILE A 265 26.25 -7.10 -7.16
N PHE A 266 25.69 -8.29 -7.43
CA PHE A 266 24.24 -8.51 -7.40
C PHE A 266 23.64 -8.22 -6.02
N ALA A 267 24.23 -8.76 -4.95
CA ALA A 267 23.74 -8.56 -3.59
C ALA A 267 23.76 -7.06 -3.21
N LYS A 268 24.85 -6.34 -3.53
CA LYS A 268 24.93 -4.89 -3.33
C LYS A 268 23.90 -4.13 -4.16
N TRP A 269 23.70 -4.54 -5.41
CA TRP A 269 22.71 -3.93 -6.28
C TRP A 269 21.29 -4.14 -5.74
N LEU A 270 20.97 -5.37 -5.29
CA LEU A 270 19.68 -5.73 -4.71
C LEU A 270 19.39 -4.94 -3.43
N LEU A 271 20.39 -4.80 -2.54
CA LEU A 271 20.30 -3.98 -1.33
C LEU A 271 20.02 -2.50 -1.63
N ARG A 272 20.57 -1.96 -2.73
CA ARG A 272 20.27 -0.60 -3.18
C ARG A 272 18.86 -0.47 -3.76
N HIS A 273 18.26 -1.57 -4.21
CA HIS A 273 16.92 -1.63 -4.77
C HIS A 273 15.94 -2.17 -3.73
N TRP A 274 15.81 -1.46 -2.60
CA TRP A 274 14.98 -1.85 -1.44
C TRP A 274 13.55 -2.27 -1.79
N GLN A 275 12.98 -1.70 -2.87
CA GLN A 275 11.65 -2.07 -3.36
C GLN A 275 11.56 -3.55 -3.76
N LEU A 276 12.61 -4.12 -4.38
CA LEU A 276 12.66 -5.54 -4.76
C LEU A 276 12.78 -6.44 -3.53
N LEU A 277 13.53 -6.01 -2.52
CA LEU A 277 13.63 -6.73 -1.24
C LEU A 277 12.30 -6.72 -0.48
N LEU A 278 11.61 -5.58 -0.44
CA LEU A 278 10.27 -5.50 0.14
C LEU A 278 9.29 -6.42 -0.58
N LEU A 279 9.39 -6.55 -1.91
CA LEU A 279 8.54 -7.48 -2.66
C LEU A 279 8.83 -8.94 -2.29
N LEU A 280 10.11 -9.32 -2.16
CA LEU A 280 10.50 -10.66 -1.69
C LEU A 280 9.97 -10.94 -0.28
N ILE A 281 10.13 -9.99 0.65
CA ILE A 281 9.59 -10.08 2.01
C ILE A 281 8.07 -10.20 1.99
N THR A 282 7.39 -9.51 1.07
CA THR A 282 5.94 -9.58 0.92
C THR A 282 5.49 -10.96 0.44
N ILE A 283 6.16 -11.54 -0.56
CA ILE A 283 5.88 -12.90 -1.05
C ILE A 283 6.03 -13.90 0.09
N LEU A 284 7.14 -13.84 0.82
CA LEU A 284 7.40 -14.72 1.97
C LEU A 284 6.41 -14.51 3.11
N GLY A 285 6.10 -13.25 3.42
CA GLY A 285 5.16 -12.89 4.48
C GLY A 285 3.75 -13.39 4.18
N LEU A 286 3.26 -13.21 2.95
CA LEU A 286 1.96 -13.73 2.51
C LEU A 286 1.93 -15.26 2.54
N GLY A 287 3.00 -15.93 2.06
CA GLY A 287 3.11 -17.39 2.14
C GLY A 287 3.09 -17.89 3.58
N SER A 288 3.83 -17.23 4.48
CA SER A 288 3.89 -17.56 5.90
C SER A 288 2.54 -17.40 6.60
N VAL A 289 1.84 -16.28 6.35
CA VAL A 289 0.49 -16.05 6.88
C VAL A 289 -0.48 -17.11 6.35
N GLY A 290 -0.40 -17.45 5.07
CA GLY A 290 -1.21 -18.51 4.46
C GLY A 290 -0.99 -19.86 5.13
N ILE A 291 0.26 -20.23 5.41
CA ILE A 291 0.61 -21.46 6.13
C ILE A 291 0.01 -21.49 7.53
N ILE A 292 0.06 -20.37 8.26
CA ILE A 292 -0.46 -20.27 9.63
C ILE A 292 -1.99 -20.38 9.65
N MET A 293 -2.68 -19.62 8.79
CA MET A 293 -4.12 -19.45 8.87
C MET A 293 -4.94 -20.59 8.25
N LEU A 294 -4.42 -21.28 7.22
CA LEU A 294 -5.25 -22.19 6.43
C LEU A 294 -5.26 -23.62 6.99
N PRO A 295 -6.45 -24.23 7.19
CA PRO A 295 -6.56 -25.55 7.80
C PRO A 295 -5.97 -26.67 6.91
N SER A 296 -5.66 -27.80 7.56
CA SER A 296 -5.33 -29.10 6.94
C SER A 296 -4.08 -29.14 6.04
N TRP A 297 -4.17 -29.78 4.87
CA TRP A 297 -3.08 -30.06 3.91
C TRP A 297 -2.73 -28.87 3.02
N VAL A 298 -3.56 -27.84 3.00
CA VAL A 298 -3.39 -26.60 2.22
C VAL A 298 -2.04 -25.88 2.45
N PRO A 299 -1.46 -25.82 3.66
CA PRO A 299 -0.14 -25.21 3.89
C PRO A 299 0.99 -25.84 3.08
N ILE A 300 0.92 -27.15 2.78
CA ILE A 300 1.93 -27.83 1.96
C ILE A 300 1.89 -27.27 0.52
N ILE A 301 0.68 -27.06 -0.01
CA ILE A 301 0.52 -26.47 -1.34
C ILE A 301 0.98 -25.02 -1.36
N ILE A 302 0.66 -24.26 -0.31
CA ILE A 302 1.06 -22.86 -0.21
C ILE A 302 2.56 -22.72 -0.04
N SER A 303 3.22 -23.58 0.73
CA SER A 303 4.67 -23.55 0.87
C SER A 303 5.36 -23.84 -0.46
N ILE A 304 4.90 -24.86 -1.20
CA ILE A 304 5.38 -25.17 -2.55
C ILE A 304 5.14 -23.98 -3.50
N GLY A 305 3.92 -23.43 -3.53
CA GLY A 305 3.57 -22.30 -4.38
C GLY A 305 4.41 -21.05 -4.06
N THR A 306 4.66 -20.79 -2.77
CA THR A 306 5.50 -19.68 -2.33
C THR A 306 6.96 -19.87 -2.75
N LEU A 307 7.50 -21.09 -2.66
CA LEU A 307 8.85 -21.39 -3.13
C LEU A 307 9.00 -21.23 -4.65
N ILE A 308 8.02 -21.69 -5.42
CA ILE A 308 7.96 -21.47 -6.87
C ILE A 308 7.94 -19.97 -7.17
N ALA A 309 7.12 -19.19 -6.45
CA ALA A 309 7.05 -17.74 -6.61
C ALA A 309 8.38 -17.05 -6.30
N VAL A 310 9.06 -17.43 -5.21
CA VAL A 310 10.40 -16.90 -4.84
C VAL A 310 11.43 -17.27 -5.90
N TYR A 311 11.45 -18.52 -6.36
CA TYR A 311 12.36 -18.97 -7.42
C TYR A 311 12.18 -18.17 -8.71
N HIS A 312 10.94 -18.01 -9.20
CA HIS A 312 10.65 -17.21 -10.37
C HIS A 312 11.00 -15.74 -10.18
N PHE A 313 10.75 -15.19 -9.00
CA PHE A 313 11.10 -13.82 -8.68
C PHE A 313 12.61 -13.60 -8.74
N ILE A 314 13.42 -14.44 -8.10
CA ILE A 314 14.89 -14.34 -8.11
C ILE A 314 15.44 -14.48 -9.53
N ASN A 315 14.91 -15.43 -10.32
CA ASN A 315 15.30 -15.58 -11.72
C ASN A 315 14.98 -14.33 -12.56
N ALA A 316 13.81 -13.72 -12.35
CA ALA A 316 13.43 -12.49 -13.04
C ALA A 316 14.34 -11.32 -12.66
N VAL A 317 14.63 -11.16 -11.37
CA VAL A 317 15.54 -10.12 -10.85
C VAL A 317 16.96 -10.32 -11.35
N TRP A 318 17.45 -11.56 -11.40
CA TRP A 318 18.76 -11.88 -11.95
C TRP A 318 18.87 -11.51 -13.43
N ARG A 319 17.88 -11.89 -14.24
CA ARG A 319 17.84 -11.53 -15.66
C ARG A 319 17.85 -10.01 -15.84
N TYR A 320 17.02 -9.30 -15.08
CA TYR A 320 16.97 -7.85 -15.10
C TYR A 320 18.31 -7.20 -14.72
N PHE A 321 19.01 -7.77 -13.74
CA PHE A 321 20.35 -7.33 -13.34
C PHE A 321 21.36 -7.53 -14.47
N ILE A 322 21.48 -8.74 -15.03
CA ILE A 322 22.44 -9.06 -16.10
C ILE A 322 22.23 -8.21 -17.37
N GLU A 323 21.01 -7.77 -17.62
CA GLU A 323 20.67 -6.95 -18.78
C GLU A 323 21.06 -5.47 -18.66
N GLN A 324 21.52 -5.03 -17.48
CA GLN A 324 21.95 -3.66 -17.25
C GLN A 324 23.14 -3.28 -18.15
N PRO A 325 23.16 -2.07 -18.76
CA PRO A 325 24.20 -1.65 -19.70
C PRO A 325 25.62 -1.77 -19.14
N PHE A 326 25.82 -1.46 -17.86
CA PHE A 326 27.10 -1.56 -17.16
C PHE A 326 27.64 -3.00 -17.10
N LEU A 327 26.78 -3.99 -16.85
CA LEU A 327 27.23 -5.39 -16.74
C LEU A 327 27.50 -6.03 -18.11
N LYS A 328 26.94 -5.47 -19.19
CA LYS A 328 27.28 -5.89 -20.54
C LYS A 328 28.72 -5.53 -20.91
N MET A 329 29.29 -4.50 -20.27
CA MET A 329 30.69 -4.09 -20.46
C MET A 329 31.67 -4.98 -19.67
N LEU A 330 31.20 -5.66 -18.62
CA LEU A 330 32.01 -6.65 -17.92
C LEU A 330 32.07 -7.93 -18.77
N PHE A 331 33.27 -8.29 -19.22
CA PHE A 331 33.55 -9.49 -20.02
C PHE A 331 33.37 -10.78 -19.19
N THR A 332 32.16 -11.05 -18.73
CA THR A 332 31.83 -12.27 -17.98
C THR A 332 31.35 -13.33 -18.96
N THR A 333 32.12 -14.42 -19.09
CA THR A 333 31.76 -15.60 -19.88
C THR A 333 30.40 -16.15 -19.43
N LYS A 334 29.57 -16.63 -20.37
CA LYS A 334 28.24 -17.20 -20.07
C LYS A 334 28.29 -18.24 -18.93
N LYS A 335 29.31 -19.11 -18.93
CA LYS A 335 29.56 -20.11 -17.87
C LYS A 335 29.64 -19.50 -16.46
N VAL A 336 30.32 -18.36 -16.32
CA VAL A 336 30.47 -17.67 -15.03
C VAL A 336 29.14 -17.06 -14.57
N LYS A 337 28.31 -16.58 -15.52
CA LYS A 337 26.98 -16.04 -15.20
C LYS A 337 26.04 -17.15 -14.73
N ASP A 338 26.05 -18.30 -15.40
CA ASP A 338 25.19 -19.44 -15.07
C ASP A 338 25.58 -20.05 -13.70
N ALA A 339 26.89 -20.25 -13.44
CA ALA A 339 27.38 -20.73 -12.15
C ALA A 339 27.08 -19.76 -11.00
N ALA A 340 27.26 -18.45 -11.23
CA ALA A 340 26.91 -17.43 -10.24
C ALA A 340 25.39 -17.41 -9.95
N HIS A 341 24.56 -17.63 -10.97
CA HIS A 341 23.10 -17.69 -10.87
C HIS A 341 22.64 -18.88 -10.02
N GLU A 342 23.12 -20.08 -10.29
CA GLU A 342 22.73 -21.29 -9.54
C GLU A 342 23.06 -21.16 -8.05
N GLN A 343 24.27 -20.73 -7.74
CA GLN A 343 24.70 -20.51 -6.36
C GLN A 343 23.88 -19.42 -5.66
N LEU A 344 23.46 -18.37 -6.39
CA LEU A 344 22.61 -17.31 -5.86
C LEU A 344 21.19 -17.79 -5.60
N VAL A 345 20.59 -18.50 -6.56
CA VAL A 345 19.27 -19.11 -6.39
C VAL A 345 19.28 -20.01 -5.16
N LEU A 346 20.30 -20.85 -5.00
CA LEU A 346 20.44 -21.69 -3.82
C LEU A 346 20.60 -20.86 -2.52
N ALA A 347 21.42 -19.81 -2.54
CA ALA A 347 21.64 -18.94 -1.39
C ALA A 347 20.39 -18.16 -0.95
N PHE A 348 19.46 -17.85 -1.86
CA PHE A 348 18.22 -17.15 -1.51
C PHE A 348 17.04 -18.11 -1.27
N VAL A 349 16.82 -19.07 -2.16
CA VAL A 349 15.69 -20.01 -2.06
C VAL A 349 15.88 -20.99 -0.91
N GLY A 350 17.11 -21.44 -0.64
CA GLY A 350 17.41 -22.39 0.44
C GLY A 350 16.99 -21.89 1.82
N PRO A 351 17.46 -20.72 2.28
CA PRO A 351 17.02 -20.14 3.55
C PRO A 351 15.52 -19.86 3.60
N CYS A 352 14.90 -19.48 2.48
CA CYS A 352 13.44 -19.29 2.41
C CYS A 352 12.68 -20.61 2.62
N ALA A 353 13.15 -21.71 2.02
CA ALA A 353 12.58 -23.03 2.22
C ALA A 353 12.70 -23.49 3.67
N LEU A 354 13.88 -23.33 4.28
CA LEU A 354 14.10 -23.64 5.68
C LEU A 354 13.15 -22.85 6.59
N LEU A 355 12.99 -21.54 6.34
CA LEU A 355 12.08 -20.70 7.10
C LEU A 355 10.63 -21.17 6.99
N LEU A 356 10.14 -21.48 5.78
CA LEU A 356 8.77 -21.97 5.58
C LEU A 356 8.54 -23.34 6.24
N VAL A 357 9.54 -24.24 6.20
CA VAL A 357 9.47 -25.53 6.90
C VAL A 357 9.42 -25.33 8.41
N LEU A 358 10.25 -24.45 8.98
CA LEU A 358 10.23 -24.15 10.41
C LEU A 358 8.87 -23.59 10.86
N ILE A 359 8.27 -22.68 10.08
CA ILE A 359 6.92 -22.16 10.36
C ILE A 359 5.88 -23.28 10.30
N GLY A 360 5.97 -24.17 9.29
CA GLY A 360 5.09 -25.32 9.17
C GLY A 360 5.20 -26.28 10.36
N CYS A 361 6.43 -26.62 10.78
CA CYS A 361 6.68 -27.47 11.95
C CYS A 361 6.18 -26.83 13.25
N TRP A 362 6.43 -25.53 13.43
CA TRP A 362 5.93 -24.79 14.60
C TRP A 362 4.41 -24.81 14.66
N ARG A 363 3.73 -24.63 13.53
CA ARG A 363 2.27 -24.72 13.46
C ARG A 363 1.74 -26.11 13.82
N LEU A 364 2.36 -27.18 13.29
CA LEU A 364 1.96 -28.55 13.62
C LEU A 364 2.15 -28.84 15.12
N PHE A 365 3.23 -28.33 15.71
CA PHE A 365 3.46 -28.41 17.14
C PHE A 365 2.34 -27.70 17.92
N VAL A 366 2.03 -26.44 17.58
CA VAL A 366 0.97 -25.66 18.26
C VAL A 366 -0.42 -26.30 18.13
N LEU A 367 -0.74 -26.96 17.01
CA LEU A 367 -2.02 -27.64 16.81
C LEU A 367 -2.12 -29.00 17.52
N SER A 368 -1.00 -29.56 17.98
CA SER A 368 -0.96 -30.85 18.68
C SER A 368 -1.12 -30.71 20.20
N PHE A 369 -1.07 -29.48 20.72
CA PHE A 369 -1.35 -29.11 22.10
C PHE A 369 -2.64 -28.29 22.14
#